data_AF-A0A367P7A8-F1
#
_entry.id   AF-A0A367P7A8-F1
#
_cell.length_a   1.000
_cell.length_b   1.000
_cell.length_c   1.000
_cell.angle_alpha   90.00
_cell.angle_beta   90.00
_cell.angle_gamma   90.00
#
_symmetry.space_group_name_H-M   'P 1'
#
loop_
_entity.id
_entity.type
_entity.pdbx_description
1 polymer ?
#
loop_
_entity_poly.entity_id
_entity_poly.type
_entity_poly.pdbx_seq_one_letter_code
_entity_poly.pdbx_strand_id
1 'polypeptide(L)'
;HSFTAEHMAKLPADEIILARKGHASDPKRDAALQFARKVIETRGQVSDTDLKAVRDAGYTDANVMEIVALVAMYSLTNFFNNVFDPEKDFPAVMPAGSI
;
A
#
# COMPACT_ATOMS: atom_id res chain seq x y z
N HIS A 1 -9.73 0.53 -1.87
CA HIS A 1 -9.13 0.17 -3.17
C HIS A 1 -9.40 -1.27 -3.64
N SER A 2 -10.04 -2.17 -2.88
CA SER A 2 -10.29 -3.56 -3.34
C SER A 2 -11.15 -3.65 -4.60
N PHE A 3 -12.22 -2.85 -4.70
CA PHE A 3 -13.09 -2.84 -5.88
C PHE A 3 -12.32 -2.52 -7.17
N THR A 4 -11.50 -1.47 -7.16
CA THR A 4 -10.69 -1.06 -8.33
C THR A 4 -9.59 -2.07 -8.63
N ALA A 5 -9.01 -2.72 -7.61
CA ALA A 5 -8.01 -3.77 -7.79
C ALA A 5 -8.57 -4.97 -8.56
N GLU A 6 -9.78 -5.41 -8.21
CA GLU A 6 -10.47 -6.52 -8.88
C GLU A 6 -10.99 -6.13 -10.28
N HIS A 7 -11.68 -5.00 -10.38
CA HIS A 7 -12.45 -4.68 -11.59
C HIS A 7 -11.63 -3.95 -12.66
N MET A 8 -10.62 -3.15 -12.28
CA MET A 8 -9.82 -2.36 -13.21
C MET A 8 -8.44 -2.97 -13.41
N ALA A 9 -7.70 -3.24 -12.32
CA ALA A 9 -6.37 -3.83 -12.38
C ALA A 9 -6.38 -5.35 -12.62
N LYS A 10 -7.56 -5.99 -12.54
CA LYS A 10 -7.76 -7.43 -12.73
C LYS A 10 -6.84 -8.29 -11.86
N LEU A 11 -6.58 -7.85 -10.63
CA LEU A 11 -5.78 -8.61 -9.69
C LEU A 11 -6.54 -9.86 -9.22
N PRO A 12 -5.86 -11.01 -9.11
CA PRO A 12 -6.41 -12.20 -8.47
C PRO A 12 -6.89 -11.93 -7.03
N ALA A 13 -7.93 -12.65 -6.59
CA ALA A 13 -8.55 -12.40 -5.30
C ALA A 13 -7.60 -12.65 -4.11
N ASP A 14 -6.74 -13.67 -4.21
CA ASP A 14 -5.69 -13.98 -3.25
C ASP A 14 -4.64 -12.87 -3.16
N GLU A 15 -4.22 -12.31 -4.30
CA GLU A 15 -3.34 -11.15 -4.37
C GLU A 15 -3.96 -9.90 -3.71
N ILE A 16 -5.26 -9.67 -3.91
CA ILE A 16 -5.97 -8.56 -3.26
C ILE A 16 -6.01 -8.76 -1.73
N ILE A 17 -6.28 -9.99 -1.27
CA ILE A 17 -6.28 -10.32 0.16
C ILE A 17 -4.88 -10.08 0.75
N LEU A 18 -3.83 -10.52 0.07
CA LEU A 18 -2.46 -10.36 0.52
C LEU A 18 -2.04 -8.88 0.57
N ALA A 19 -2.39 -8.09 -0.46
CA ALA A 19 -2.12 -6.65 -0.50
C ALA A 19 -2.81 -5.90 0.64
N ARG A 20 -4.03 -6.31 1.03
CA ARG A 20 -4.74 -5.73 2.20
C ARG A 20 -4.05 -6.02 3.53
N LYS A 21 -3.16 -7.00 3.57
CA LYS A 21 -2.29 -7.28 4.73
C LYS A 21 -0.91 -6.65 4.61
N GLY A 22 -0.67 -5.87 3.54
CA GLY A 22 0.61 -5.23 3.27
C GLY A 22 1.64 -6.17 2.67
N HIS A 23 1.23 -7.19 1.91
CA HIS A 23 2.12 -8.17 1.29
C HIS A 23 1.77 -8.45 -0.19
N ALA A 24 2.69 -9.04 -0.95
CA ALA A 24 2.45 -9.54 -2.31
C ALA A 24 3.19 -10.86 -2.56
N SER A 25 2.72 -11.70 -3.48
CA SER A 25 3.44 -12.94 -3.85
C SER A 25 4.68 -12.64 -4.70
N ASP A 26 4.64 -11.58 -5.50
CA ASP A 26 5.80 -11.10 -6.25
C ASP A 26 6.79 -10.40 -5.30
N PRO A 27 8.05 -10.88 -5.17
CA PRO A 27 9.01 -10.34 -4.21
C PRO A 27 9.33 -8.86 -4.41
N LYS A 28 9.31 -8.38 -5.67
CA LYS A 28 9.54 -6.97 -5.96
C LYS A 28 8.38 -6.13 -5.44
N ARG A 29 7.14 -6.48 -5.76
CA ARG A 29 5.95 -5.78 -5.22
C ARG A 29 5.87 -5.86 -3.69
N ASP A 30 6.25 -6.99 -3.08
CA ASP A 30 6.26 -7.11 -1.62
C ASP A 30 7.23 -6.12 -0.98
N ALA A 31 8.44 -5.96 -1.55
CA ALA A 31 9.41 -4.98 -1.08
C ALA A 31 8.88 -3.53 -1.12
N ALA A 32 8.11 -3.16 -2.15
CA ALA A 32 7.46 -1.84 -2.19
C ALA A 32 6.38 -1.69 -1.12
N LEU A 33 5.59 -2.74 -0.85
CA LEU A 33 4.57 -2.73 0.21
C LEU A 33 5.21 -2.63 1.60
N GLN A 34 6.30 -3.38 1.86
CA GLN A 34 7.04 -3.27 3.12
C GLN A 34 7.63 -1.87 3.28
N PHE A 35 8.21 -1.30 2.23
CA PHE A 35 8.74 0.05 2.27
C PHE A 35 7.64 1.09 2.54
N ALA A 36 6.50 1.03 1.84
CA ALA A 36 5.36 1.91 2.07
C ALA A 36 4.84 1.80 3.52
N ARG A 37 4.80 0.58 4.07
CA ARG A 37 4.46 0.32 5.47
C ARG A 37 5.45 0.98 6.43
N LYS A 38 6.75 0.89 6.17
CA LYS A 38 7.77 1.59 6.96
C LYS A 38 7.62 3.10 6.90
N VAL A 39 7.36 3.66 5.72
CA VAL A 39 7.14 5.11 5.58
C VAL A 39 5.97 5.58 6.46
N ILE A 40 4.83 4.88 6.45
CA ILE A 40 3.68 5.29 7.27
C ILE A 40 3.92 5.07 8.78
N GLU A 41 4.48 3.94 9.18
CA GLU A 41 4.75 3.60 10.59
C GLU A 41 5.77 4.56 11.23
N THR A 42 6.78 4.97 10.47
CA THR A 42 7.87 5.86 10.93
C THR A 42 7.61 7.33 10.63
N ARG A 43 6.46 7.66 10.01
CA ARG A 43 6.14 9.02 9.52
C ARG A 43 7.26 9.60 8.64
N GLY A 44 7.80 8.77 7.76
CA GLY A 44 8.85 9.13 6.80
C GLY A 44 10.29 9.07 7.34
N GLN A 45 10.49 8.78 8.63
CA GLN A 45 11.82 8.59 9.22
C GLN A 45 12.37 7.19 8.96
N VAL A 46 12.53 6.84 7.67
CA VAL A 46 13.08 5.55 7.24
C VAL A 46 14.61 5.54 7.33
N SER A 47 15.19 4.36 7.56
CA SER A 47 16.64 4.18 7.62
C SER A 47 17.27 4.00 6.24
N ASP A 48 18.60 4.15 6.15
CA ASP A 48 19.35 3.80 4.93
C ASP A 48 19.20 2.32 4.56
N THR A 49 19.01 1.44 5.56
CA THR A 49 18.74 0.01 5.34
C THR A 49 17.40 -0.21 4.66
N ASP A 50 16.35 0.54 5.05
CA ASP A 50 15.03 0.45 4.41
C ASP A 50 15.10 0.93 2.95
N LEU A 51 15.80 2.04 2.70
CA LEU A 51 16.02 2.57 1.35
C LEU A 51 16.83 1.60 0.49
N LYS A 52 17.86 0.97 1.07
CA LYS A 52 18.65 -0.04 0.37
C LYS A 52 17.80 -1.25 0.00
N ALA A 53 16.95 -1.75 0.91
CA ALA A 53 16.13 -2.93 0.67
C ALA A 53 15.18 -2.76 -0.53
N VAL A 54 14.50 -1.61 -0.63
CA VAL A 54 13.61 -1.33 -1.77
C VAL A 54 14.38 -1.14 -3.08
N ARG A 55 15.57 -0.54 -3.05
CA ARG A 55 16.44 -0.38 -4.23
C ARG A 55 17.00 -1.71 -4.71
N ASP A 56 17.42 -2.59 -3.79
CA ASP A 56 17.93 -3.93 -4.12
C ASP A 56 16.85 -4.82 -4.76
N ALA A 57 15.56 -4.56 -4.47
CA ALA A 57 14.43 -5.18 -5.17
C ALA A 57 14.22 -4.63 -6.60
N GLY A 58 15.05 -3.67 -7.04
CA GLY A 58 15.05 -3.12 -8.39
C GLY A 58 14.14 -1.91 -8.58
N TYR A 59 13.84 -1.15 -7.52
CA TYR A 59 13.19 0.15 -7.61
C TYR A 59 14.21 1.29 -7.75
N THR A 60 13.88 2.26 -8.57
CA THR A 60 14.68 3.48 -8.75
C THR A 60 14.31 4.53 -7.70
N ASP A 61 15.14 5.56 -7.53
CA ASP A 61 14.79 6.70 -6.67
C ASP A 61 13.50 7.40 -7.12
N ALA A 62 13.20 7.43 -8.43
CA ALA A 62 11.93 7.92 -8.94
C ALA A 62 10.74 7.09 -8.43
N ASN A 63 10.86 5.76 -8.40
CA ASN A 63 9.82 4.91 -7.83
C ASN A 63 9.70 5.09 -6.32
N VAL A 64 10.81 5.28 -5.60
CA VAL A 64 10.78 5.57 -4.16
C VAL A 64 10.03 6.87 -3.87
N MET A 65 10.29 7.93 -4.65
CA MET A 65 9.52 9.18 -4.57
C MET A 65 8.03 8.96 -4.83
N GLU A 66 7.69 8.16 -5.84
CA GLU A 66 6.30 7.83 -6.17
C GLU A 66 5.60 7.05 -5.04
N ILE A 67 6.28 6.08 -4.42
CA ILE A 67 5.74 5.35 -3.27
C ILE A 67 5.46 6.30 -2.11
N VAL A 68 6.39 7.21 -1.79
CA VAL A 68 6.19 8.22 -0.73
C VAL A 68 5.01 9.15 -1.06
N ALA A 69 4.91 9.60 -2.31
CA ALA A 69 3.79 10.43 -2.77
C ALA A 69 2.43 9.71 -2.62
N LEU A 70 2.37 8.43 -2.99
CA LEU A 70 1.18 7.60 -2.83
C LEU A 70 0.82 7.39 -1.34
N VAL A 71 1.81 7.16 -0.46
CA VAL A 71 1.56 7.07 0.98
C VAL A 71 0.93 8.36 1.51
N ALA A 72 1.46 9.53 1.12
CA ALA A 72 0.91 10.82 1.52
C ALA A 72 -0.51 11.04 0.96
N MET A 73 -0.72 10.77 -0.33
CA MET A 73 -2.02 10.92 -0.99
C MET A 73 -3.10 10.03 -0.35
N TYR A 74 -2.79 8.76 -0.10
CA TYR A 74 -3.73 7.84 0.53
C TYR A 74 -3.94 8.13 2.02
N SER A 75 -2.92 8.67 2.71
CA SER A 75 -3.12 9.15 4.09
C SER A 75 -4.12 10.32 4.12
N LEU A 76 -3.99 11.27 3.20
CA LEU A 76 -4.92 12.39 3.07
C LEU A 76 -6.35 11.92 2.85
N THR A 77 -6.59 11.05 1.88
CA THR A 77 -7.95 10.55 1.57
C THR A 77 -8.51 9.68 2.71
N ASN A 78 -7.67 8.87 3.35
CA ASN A 78 -8.07 8.09 4.53
C ASN A 78 -8.46 9.01 5.70
N PHE A 79 -7.76 10.12 5.93
CA PHE A 79 -8.12 11.07 6.97
C PHE A 79 -9.47 11.74 6.68
N PHE A 80 -9.72 12.14 5.43
CA PHE A 80 -11.06 12.63 5.05
C PHE A 80 -12.14 11.59 5.32
N ASN A 81 -11.96 10.35 4.87
CA ASN A 81 -12.95 9.29 5.08
C ASN A 81 -13.18 9.01 6.58
N ASN A 82 -12.13 9.01 7.40
CA ASN A 82 -12.25 8.77 8.84
C ASN A 82 -12.92 9.92 9.59
N VAL A 83 -12.68 11.17 9.19
CA VAL A 83 -13.24 12.37 9.84
C VAL A 83 -14.71 12.55 9.48
N PHE A 84 -15.08 12.30 8.23
CA PHE A 84 -16.41 12.61 7.72
C PHE A 84 -17.33 11.39 7.60
N ASP A 85 -16.81 10.17 7.71
CA ASP A 85 -17.53 8.88 7.61
C ASP A 85 -18.64 8.88 6.55
N PRO A 86 -18.31 9.16 5.27
CA PRO A 86 -19.32 9.22 4.22
C PRO A 86 -19.94 7.84 3.96
N GLU A 87 -21.16 7.82 3.43
CA GLU A 87 -21.75 6.60 2.89
C GLU A 87 -20.82 5.99 1.83
N LYS A 88 -20.70 4.66 1.85
CA LYS A 88 -19.76 3.95 0.98
C LYS A 88 -20.41 3.66 -0.37
N ASP A 89 -19.80 4.17 -1.43
CA ASP A 89 -20.20 3.90 -2.82
C ASP A 89 -19.87 2.46 -3.29
N PHE A 90 -19.09 1.71 -2.50
CA PHE A 90 -18.59 0.39 -2.85
C PHE A 90 -19.06 -0.70 -1.87
N PRO A 91 -19.15 -1.96 -2.33
CA PRO A 91 -19.54 -3.08 -1.48
C PRO A 91 -18.65 -3.21 -0.23
N ALA A 92 -19.26 -3.60 0.89
CA ALA A 92 -18.53 -3.90 2.10
C ALA A 92 -17.56 -5.08 1.88
N VAL A 93 -16.37 -4.98 2.49
CA VAL A 93 -15.35 -6.02 2.40
C VAL A 93 -15.00 -6.47 3.82
N MET A 94 -15.04 -7.79 4.08
CA MET A 94 -14.63 -8.34 5.38
C MET A 94 -13.16 -7.96 5.66
N PRO A 95 -12.80 -7.58 6.90
CA PRO A 95 -11.41 -7.30 7.28
C PRO A 95 -10.48 -8.43 6.85
N ALA A 96 -9.30 -8.10 6.33
CA ALA A 96 -8.38 -9.11 5.81
C ALA A 96 -7.78 -10.00 6.91
N GLY A 97 -7.85 -9.58 8.19
CA GLY A 97 -7.12 -10.21 9.30
C GLY A 97 -5.63 -9.89 9.27
N SER A 98 -4.87 -10.36 10.25
CA SER A 98 -3.40 -10.31 10.25
C SER A 98 -2.81 -11.47 9.43
N ILE A 99 -1.53 -11.37 9.07
CA ILE A 99 -0.68 -12.56 8.78
C ILE A 99 -0.03 -12.96 10.10
#